data_AF-A0A7V0U4Y6-F1
#
_entry.id   AF-A0A7V0U4Y6-F1
#
_cell.length_a   1.000
_cell.length_b   1.000
_cell.length_c   1.000
_cell.angle_alpha   90.00
_cell.angle_beta   90.00
_cell.angle_gamma   90.00
#
_symmetry.space_group_name_H-M   'P 1'
#
loop_
_entity.id
_entity.type
_entity.pdbx_description
1 polymer ?
#
loop_
_entity_poly.entity_id
_entity_poly.type
_entity_poly.pdbx_seq_one_letter_code
_entity_poly.pdbx_strand_id
1 'polypeptide(L)'
;MIPFDPASVEQEIAALEQQMASPGFWEDRGHATELAQQLERKRASLERFHSLAEELEELTLLHQMAVEAEDDAELESIRTRLASLEAGVRACAIERTFSGPHDAADCYLSINAGAGGTDSQDWA
;
A
#
# COMPACT_ATOMS: atom_id res chain seq x y z
N MET A 1 -8.43 8.70 -4.09
CA MET A 1 -7.59 7.51 -3.86
C MET A 1 -6.36 7.68 -4.73
N ILE A 2 -5.16 7.76 -4.16
CA ILE A 2 -3.93 7.82 -4.95
C ILE A 2 -3.69 6.39 -5.46
N PRO A 3 -3.66 6.13 -6.77
CA PRO A 3 -3.38 4.80 -7.29
C PRO A 3 -1.95 4.38 -6.91
N PHE A 4 -1.77 3.12 -6.51
CA PHE A 4 -0.44 2.57 -6.24
C PHE A 4 0.33 2.44 -7.56
N ASP A 5 1.50 3.06 -7.64
CA ASP A 5 2.39 2.99 -8.79
C ASP A 5 3.61 2.10 -8.44
N PRO A 6 3.57 0.80 -8.78
CA PRO A 6 4.67 -0.12 -8.50
C PRO A 6 5.97 0.31 -9.19
N ALA A 7 5.90 0.89 -10.39
CA ALA A 7 7.09 1.32 -11.13
C ALA A 7 7.80 2.48 -10.43
N SER A 8 7.05 3.43 -9.85
CA SER A 8 7.64 4.49 -9.02
C SER A 8 8.33 3.90 -7.78
N VAL A 9 7.72 2.90 -7.14
CA VAL A 9 8.30 2.27 -5.94
C VAL A 9 9.59 1.51 -6.29
N GLU A 10 9.63 0.79 -7.41
CA GLU A 10 10.83 0.13 -7.92
C GLU A 10 11.97 1.13 -8.17
N GLN A 11 11.67 2.28 -8.78
CA GLN A 11 12.67 3.33 -9.01
C GLN A 11 13.21 3.91 -7.71
N GLU A 12 12.35 4.14 -6.71
CA GLU A 12 12.75 4.60 -5.39
C GLU A 12 13.64 3.59 -4.67
N ILE A 13 13.30 2.30 -4.74
CA ILE A 13 14.12 1.19 -4.21
C ILE A 13 15.50 1.20 -4.87
N ALA A 14 15.57 1.25 -6.20
CA ALA A 14 16.84 1.28 -6.93
C ALA A 14 17.70 2.50 -6.58
N ALA A 15 17.08 3.67 -6.42
CA ALA A 15 17.77 4.89 -6.00
C ALA A 15 18.34 4.78 -4.58
N LEU A 16 17.58 4.21 -3.64
CA LEU A 16 18.05 3.96 -2.27
C LEU A 16 19.21 2.96 -2.25
N GLU A 17 19.12 1.86 -3.01
CA GLU A 17 20.19 0.88 -3.13
C GLU A 17 21.47 1.50 -3.68
N GLN A 18 21.36 2.39 -4.68
CA GLN A 18 22.50 3.11 -5.23
C GLN A 18 23.16 4.03 -4.20
N GLN A 19 22.37 4.72 -3.36
CA GLN A 19 22.89 5.54 -2.27
C GLN A 19 23.62 4.69 -1.22
N MET A 20 23.06 3.54 -0.86
CA MET A 20 23.66 2.61 0.09
C MET A 20 24.96 1.96 -0.40
N ALA A 21 25.15 1.90 -1.73
CA ALA A 21 26.37 1.41 -2.36
C ALA A 21 27.50 2.47 -2.42
N SER A 22 27.23 3.71 -2.05
CA SER A 22 28.22 4.79 -2.11
C SER A 22 29.33 4.65 -1.05
N PRO A 23 30.59 5.01 -1.37
CA PRO A 23 31.68 5.01 -0.39
C PRO A 23 31.36 5.95 0.78
N GLY A 24 31.59 5.49 2.01
CA GLY A 24 31.37 6.30 3.22
C GLY A 24 29.92 6.29 3.73
N PHE A 25 28.97 5.68 3.01
CA PHE A 25 27.57 5.60 3.45
C PHE A 25 27.41 5.00 4.85
N TRP A 26 28.17 3.94 5.12
CA TRP A 26 28.13 3.21 6.40
C TRP A 26 28.89 3.91 7.55
N GLU A 27 29.56 5.04 7.28
CA GLU A 27 30.25 5.83 8.31
C GLU A 27 29.25 6.61 9.18
N ASP A 28 28.14 7.07 8.60
CA ASP A 28 27.00 7.62 9.35
C ASP A 28 25.99 6.51 9.67
N ARG A 29 26.16 5.90 10.84
CA ARG A 29 25.29 4.82 11.32
C ARG A 29 23.82 5.22 11.47
N GLY A 30 23.53 6.47 11.84
CA GLY A 30 22.16 6.94 12.02
C GLY A 30 21.44 7.00 10.68
N HIS A 31 22.05 7.73 9.74
CA HIS A 31 21.53 7.85 8.38
C HIS A 31 21.42 6.51 7.67
N ALA A 32 22.44 5.65 7.79
CA ALA A 32 22.43 4.32 7.18
C ALA A 32 21.30 3.43 7.70
N THR A 33 21.01 3.50 9.01
CA THR A 33 19.92 2.73 9.62
C THR A 33 18.55 3.22 9.15
N GLU A 34 18.35 4.54 9.08
CA GLU A 34 17.10 5.13 8.60
C GLU A 34 16.82 4.75 7.14
N LEU A 35 17.81 4.86 6.25
CA LEU A 35 17.62 4.50 4.84
C LEU A 35 17.42 3.00 4.65
N ALA A 36 18.13 2.16 5.41
CA ALA A 36 17.91 0.71 5.37
C ALA A 36 16.48 0.33 5.79
N GLN A 37 15.93 0.99 6.82
CA GLN A 37 14.54 0.78 7.23
C GLN A 37 13.55 1.27 6.17
N GLN A 38 13.83 2.41 5.52
CA GLN A 38 13.00 2.91 4.43
C GLN A 38 12.99 1.96 3.23
N LEU A 39 14.17 1.44 2.85
CA LEU A 39 14.32 0.46 1.78
C LEU A 39 13.50 -0.81 2.07
N GLU A 40 13.63 -1.34 3.29
CA GLU A 40 12.92 -2.56 3.70
C GLU A 40 11.40 -2.37 3.66
N ARG A 41 10.89 -1.24 4.17
CA ARG A 41 9.45 -0.92 4.10
C ARG A 41 8.94 -0.85 2.67
N LYS A 42 9.71 -0.25 1.76
CA LYS A 42 9.33 -0.14 0.34
C LYS A 42 9.35 -1.50 -0.36
N ARG A 43 10.37 -2.33 -0.10
CA ARG A 43 10.47 -3.69 -0.62
C ARG A 43 9.31 -4.56 -0.15
N ALA A 44 9.02 -4.57 1.16
CA ALA A 44 7.90 -5.31 1.71
C ALA A 44 6.55 -4.87 1.11
N SER A 45 6.37 -3.56 0.88
CA SER A 45 5.17 -3.04 0.22
C SER A 45 5.06 -3.51 -1.24
N LEU A 46 6.16 -3.53 -1.98
CA LEU A 46 6.19 -3.96 -3.37
C LEU A 46 5.95 -5.47 -3.50
N GLU A 47 6.63 -6.26 -2.66
CA GLU A 47 6.45 -7.72 -2.59
C GLU A 47 5.00 -8.09 -2.28
N ARG A 48 4.38 -7.40 -1.31
CA ARG A 48 2.97 -7.63 -0.97
C ARG A 48 2.03 -7.26 -2.12
N PHE A 49 2.35 -6.23 -2.89
CA PHE A 49 1.56 -5.91 -4.08
C PHE A 49 1.66 -7.03 -5.13
N HIS A 50 2.88 -7.50 -5.41
CA HIS A 50 3.09 -8.59 -6.36
C HIS A 50 2.40 -9.87 -5.94
N SER A 51 2.47 -10.25 -4.66
CA SER A 51 1.81 -11.48 -4.19
C SER A 51 0.28 -11.42 -4.32
N LEU A 52 -0.34 -10.26 -4.05
CA LEU A 52 -1.77 -10.05 -4.28
C LEU A 52 -2.13 -10.11 -5.78
N ALA A 53 -1.26 -9.58 -6.65
CA ALA A 53 -1.46 -9.63 -8.10
C ALA A 53 -1.34 -11.07 -8.64
N GLU A 54 -0.34 -11.82 -8.18
CA GLU A 54 -0.16 -13.24 -8.50
C GLU A 54 -1.36 -14.08 -8.01
N GLU A 55 -1.83 -13.87 -6.79
CA GLU A 55 -3.01 -14.57 -6.26
C GLU A 55 -4.26 -14.27 -7.09
N LEU A 56 -4.44 -13.04 -7.58
CA LEU A 56 -5.55 -12.69 -8.47
C LEU A 56 -5.47 -13.45 -9.80
N GLU A 57 -4.29 -13.54 -10.40
CA GLU A 57 -4.07 -14.28 -11.65
C GLU A 57 -4.37 -15.77 -11.46
N GLU A 58 -3.89 -16.36 -10.38
CA GLU A 58 -4.17 -17.75 -10.01
C GLU A 58 -5.67 -18.01 -9.81
N LEU A 59 -6.35 -17.15 -9.04
CA LEU A 59 -7.80 -17.27 -8.81
C LEU A 59 -8.60 -17.10 -10.10
N THR A 60 -8.15 -16.24 -11.01
CA THR A 60 -8.79 -16.03 -12.31
C THR A 60 -8.71 -17.30 -13.15
N LEU A 61 -7.53 -17.94 -13.19
CA LEU A 61 -7.34 -19.20 -13.89
C LEU A 61 -8.19 -20.32 -13.28
N LEU A 62 -8.18 -20.46 -11.95
CA LEU A 62 -8.99 -21.46 -11.24
C LEU A 62 -10.48 -21.26 -11.49
N HIS A 63 -10.95 -20.02 -11.49
CA HIS A 63 -12.35 -19.70 -11.79
C HIS A 63 -12.73 -20.14 -13.21
N GLN A 64 -11.89 -19.86 -14.21
CA GLN A 64 -12.11 -20.30 -15.58
C GLN A 64 -12.28 -21.83 -15.65
N MET A 65 -11.38 -22.57 -15.00
CA MET A 65 -11.42 -24.03 -14.96
C MET A 65 -12.66 -24.57 -14.23
N ALA A 66 -13.05 -23.97 -13.11
CA ALA A 66 -14.20 -24.39 -12.32
C ALA A 66 -15.52 -24.15 -13.08
N VAL A 67 -15.63 -23.04 -13.82
CA VAL A 67 -16.78 -22.76 -14.70
C VAL A 67 -16.88 -23.80 -15.80
N GLU A 68 -15.77 -24.13 -16.45
CA GLU A 68 -15.74 -25.15 -17.52
C GLU A 68 -16.10 -26.55 -17.00
N ALA A 69 -15.75 -26.86 -15.75
CA ALA A 69 -16.03 -28.14 -15.10
C ALA A 69 -17.43 -28.21 -14.44
N GLU A 70 -18.19 -27.11 -14.43
CA GLU A 70 -19.44 -26.98 -13.66
C GLU A 70 -19.26 -27.36 -12.16
N ASP A 71 -18.11 -27.01 -11.58
CA ASP A 71 -17.76 -27.35 -10.19
C ASP A 71 -18.20 -26.25 -9.19
N ASP A 72 -19.44 -26.34 -8.73
CA ASP A 72 -20.02 -25.40 -7.76
C ASP A 72 -19.25 -25.32 -6.43
N ALA A 73 -18.60 -26.41 -6.01
CA ALA A 73 -17.85 -26.43 -4.75
C ALA A 73 -16.56 -25.62 -4.87
N GLU A 74 -15.84 -25.76 -5.98
CA GLU A 74 -14.65 -24.98 -6.27
C GLU A 74 -15.01 -23.49 -6.48
N LEU A 75 -16.12 -23.17 -7.14
CA LEU A 75 -16.60 -21.80 -7.30
C LEU A 75 -16.87 -21.11 -5.95
N GLU A 76 -17.46 -21.81 -4.99
CA GLU A 76 -17.70 -21.26 -3.65
C GLU A 76 -16.39 -21.08 -2.85
N SER A 77 -15.44 -22.00 -3.00
CA SER A 77 -14.08 -21.88 -2.45
C SER A 77 -13.37 -20.64 -2.99
N ILE A 78 -13.40 -20.44 -4.31
CA ILE A 78 -12.84 -19.27 -4.99
C ILE A 78 -13.47 -17.98 -4.49
N ARG A 79 -14.81 -17.95 -4.31
CA ARG A 79 -15.51 -16.78 -3.76
C ARG A 79 -14.98 -16.38 -2.39
N THR A 80 -14.72 -17.34 -1.53
CA THR A 80 -14.18 -17.09 -0.18
C THR A 80 -12.75 -16.54 -0.25
N ARG A 81 -11.90 -17.11 -1.12
CA ARG A 81 -10.53 -16.62 -1.34
C ARG A 81 -10.52 -15.20 -1.93
N LEU A 82 -11.42 -14.92 -2.87
CA LEU A 82 -11.56 -13.59 -3.47
C LEU A 82 -11.94 -12.52 -2.43
N ALA A 83 -12.81 -12.85 -1.46
CA ALA A 83 -13.13 -11.94 -0.36
C ALA A 83 -11.92 -11.63 0.53
N SER A 84 -11.07 -12.63 0.79
CA SER A 84 -9.80 -12.45 1.51
C SER A 84 -8.83 -11.57 0.71
N LEU A 85 -8.69 -11.82 -0.59
CA LEU A 85 -7.87 -11.02 -1.49
C LEU A 85 -8.33 -9.56 -1.51
N GLU A 86 -9.63 -9.30 -1.60
CA GLU A 86 -10.19 -7.95 -1.58
C GLU A 86 -9.90 -7.21 -0.26
N ALA A 87 -9.92 -7.93 0.87
CA ALA A 87 -9.50 -7.37 2.16
C ALA A 87 -8.00 -7.05 2.18
N GLY A 88 -7.16 -7.92 1.62
CA GLY A 88 -5.73 -7.71 1.47
C GLY A 88 -5.38 -6.48 0.64
N VAL A 89 -6.04 -6.31 -0.51
CA VAL A 89 -5.90 -5.13 -1.39
C VAL A 89 -6.31 -3.85 -0.65
N ARG A 90 -7.43 -3.88 0.09
CA ARG A 90 -7.87 -2.73 0.90
C ARG A 90 -6.87 -2.36 1.99
N ALA A 91 -6.31 -3.34 2.68
CA ALA A 91 -5.29 -3.09 3.70
C ALA A 91 -4.03 -2.46 3.09
N CYS A 92 -3.56 -2.97 1.94
CA CYS A 92 -2.43 -2.40 1.20
C CYS A 92 -2.68 -0.93 0.79
N ALA A 93 -3.90 -0.62 0.34
CA ALA A 93 -4.28 0.75 0.00
C ALA A 93 -4.27 1.70 1.21
N ILE A 94 -4.71 1.22 2.38
CA ILE A 94 -4.70 2.00 3.63
C ILE A 94 -3.26 2.26 4.09
N GLU A 95 -2.42 1.24 4.14
CA GLU A 95 -1.00 1.38 4.53
C GLU A 95 -0.27 2.40 3.66
N ARG A 96 -0.58 2.47 2.36
CA ARG A 96 0.01 3.47 1.47
C ARG A 96 -0.50 4.88 1.73
N THR A 97 -1.79 5.00 2.05
CA THR A 97 -2.41 6.29 2.36
C THR A 97 -1.79 6.90 3.62
N PHE A 98 -1.34 6.07 4.56
CA PHE A 98 -0.75 6.47 5.84
C PHE A 98 0.79 6.27 5.90
N SER A 99 1.51 6.65 4.85
CA SER A 99 2.97 6.47 4.73
C SER A 99 3.81 7.74 5.02
N GLY A 100 3.17 8.84 5.37
CA GLY A 100 3.78 10.09 5.78
C GLY A 100 4.45 10.03 7.16
N PRO A 101 5.42 10.92 7.44
CA PRO A 101 6.24 10.90 8.66
C PRO A 101 5.43 11.13 9.95
N HIS A 102 4.21 11.65 9.85
CA HIS A 102 3.35 11.98 10.98
C HIS A 102 2.03 11.19 10.98
N ASP A 103 1.85 10.23 10.08
CA ASP A 103 0.56 9.55 9.92
C ASP A 103 0.22 8.63 11.10
N ALA A 104 1.22 8.24 11.89
CA ALA A 104 1.03 7.51 13.14
C ALA A 104 0.80 8.41 14.36
N ALA A 105 0.89 9.75 14.21
CA ALA A 105 0.72 10.69 15.31
C ALA A 105 -0.74 11.13 15.43
N ASP A 106 -1.15 11.50 16.65
CA ASP A 106 -2.44 12.17 16.86
C ASP A 106 -2.47 13.50 16.10
N CYS A 107 -3.65 13.86 15.56
CA CYS A 107 -3.82 15.12 14.83
C CYS A 107 -4.57 16.17 15.67
N TYR A 108 -4.19 17.43 15.50
CA TYR A 108 -4.99 18.57 15.95
C TYR A 108 -5.86 19.04 14.79
N LEU A 109 -7.18 18.89 14.92
CA LEU A 109 -8.15 19.40 13.96
C LEU A 109 -8.71 20.73 14.46
N SER A 110 -8.46 21.81 13.73
CA SER A 110 -9.06 23.12 13.98
C SER A 110 -9.94 23.50 12.80
N ILE A 111 -11.23 23.67 13.07
CA ILE A 111 -12.21 24.16 12.09
C ILE A 111 -12.45 25.64 12.39
N ASN A 112 -12.29 26.50 11.39
CA ASN A 112 -12.49 27.94 11.52
C ASN A 112 -13.57 28.36 10.51
N ALA A 113 -14.61 29.04 10.99
CA ALA A 113 -15.64 29.60 10.13
C ALA A 113 -15.03 30.61 9.16
N GLY A 114 -15.28 30.42 7.87
CA GLY A 114 -14.81 31.29 6.80
C GLY A 114 -15.57 32.63 6.75
N ALA A 115 -15.28 33.43 5.72
CA ALA A 115 -15.94 34.71 5.52
C ALA A 115 -17.40 34.53 5.03
N GLY A 116 -18.35 34.54 5.95
CA GLY A 116 -19.78 34.61 5.63
C GLY A 116 -20.70 34.83 6.83
N GLY A 117 -20.17 35.32 7.96
CA GLY A 117 -20.98 35.68 9.13
C GLY A 117 -21.69 34.48 9.75
N THR A 118 -22.94 34.66 10.19
CA THR A 118 -23.70 33.66 10.95
C THR A 118 -23.93 32.36 10.17
N ASP A 119 -24.20 32.45 8.86
CA ASP A 119 -24.40 31.26 8.01
C ASP A 119 -23.14 30.39 7.90
N SER A 120 -21.95 31.00 8.01
CA SER A 120 -20.68 30.27 8.04
C SER A 120 -20.33 29.70 9.40
N GLN A 121 -20.89 30.25 10.47
CA GLN A 121 -20.76 29.73 11.83
C GLN A 121 -21.70 28.56 12.09
N ASP A 122 -22.88 28.55 11.47
CA ASP A 122 -23.84 27.44 11.56
C ASP A 122 -23.42 26.21 10.74
N TRP A 123 -22.48 26.37 9.80
CA TRP A 123 -21.96 25.29 8.93
C TRP A 123 -20.60 24.73 9.37
N ALA A 124 -19.81 25.50 10.13
CA ALA A 124 -18.45 25.14 10.56
C ALA A 124 -18.44 24.17 11.75
#